data_AF-A0A9D9MVC0-F1
#
_entry.id   AF-A0A9D9MVC0-F1
#
_cell.length_a   1.000
_cell.length_b   1.000
_cell.length_c   1.000
_cell.angle_alpha   90.00
_cell.angle_beta   90.00
_cell.angle_gamma   90.00
#
_symmetry.space_group_name_H-M   'P 1'
#
loop_
_entity.id
_entity.type
_entity.pdbx_description
1 polymer ?
#
loop_
_entity_poly.entity_id
_entity_poly.type
_entity_poly.pdbx_seq_one_letter_code
_entity_poly.pdbx_strand_id
1 'polypeptide(L)'
;MNPNAPKNREFIKRYPFLSAIINSDMEPSPIFSPVNDLTIHVKKADGDLMFRQAHNVGLAGDSSCIFQLTDKRKGQVMRRGEYLFAVDSKMNIINRVDWPRNDEERKVTGEIYGRKVFWSKKTSFTNGSPCYTDPIFDTTEYLVWLTVEAWHADTEDNGGLGSRFGKFIDRSVDITIYRKPEQGFRELEEESSVYSNLSLDTRLMMRGALEKNPDILIMSGMLYEMCIFFQDEVYFNGMKAILDEGTFRGASGQFGPVKVLCAEMCGYDRIMLEDATSYVTFQLRPGSKHLYVLGQQGTLPRIRNLVRTVVKMWGENPASRAAFKPDENVSVL
;
A
#
# COMPACT_ATOMS: atom_id res chain seq x y z
N MET A 1 -12.68 -4.03 18.60
CA MET A 1 -14.00 -4.42 19.15
C MET A 1 -14.03 -5.91 19.46
N ASN A 2 -14.63 -6.32 20.59
CA ASN A 2 -14.85 -7.73 20.92
C ASN A 2 -15.65 -8.43 19.79
N PRO A 3 -15.28 -9.62 19.28
CA PRO A 3 -16.08 -10.37 18.31
C PRO A 3 -17.54 -10.58 18.75
N ASN A 4 -17.78 -10.63 20.05
CA ASN A 4 -19.09 -10.76 20.67
C ASN A 4 -19.85 -9.43 20.82
N ALA A 5 -19.30 -8.31 20.37
CA ALA A 5 -20.01 -7.02 20.41
C ALA A 5 -21.34 -7.13 19.62
N PRO A 6 -22.43 -6.50 20.11
CA PRO A 6 -23.75 -6.58 19.44
C PRO A 6 -23.70 -6.23 17.96
N LYS A 7 -22.95 -5.18 17.58
CA LYS A 7 -22.74 -4.76 16.19
C LYS A 7 -22.12 -5.88 15.33
N ASN A 8 -21.09 -6.56 15.83
CA ASN A 8 -20.43 -7.64 15.11
C ASN A 8 -21.35 -8.87 14.96
N ARG A 9 -22.14 -9.19 16.00
CA ARG A 9 -23.15 -10.26 15.94
C ARG A 9 -24.23 -9.99 14.90
N GLU A 10 -24.67 -8.74 14.78
CA GLU A 10 -25.63 -8.33 13.76
C GLU A 10 -25.06 -8.47 12.35
N PHE A 11 -23.81 -8.03 12.13
CA PHE A 11 -23.13 -8.23 10.85
C PHE A 11 -22.97 -9.71 10.50
N ILE A 12 -22.58 -10.57 11.45
CA ILE A 12 -22.45 -12.02 11.21
C ILE A 12 -23.80 -12.65 10.86
N LYS A 13 -24.90 -12.22 11.50
CA LYS A 13 -26.25 -12.66 11.13
C LYS A 13 -26.63 -12.24 9.71
N ARG A 14 -26.29 -11.01 9.33
CA ARG A 14 -26.56 -10.46 7.99
C ARG A 14 -25.69 -11.10 6.90
N TYR A 15 -24.46 -11.48 7.24
CA TYR A 15 -23.45 -12.03 6.34
C TYR A 15 -22.91 -13.36 6.92
N PRO A 16 -23.66 -14.47 6.79
CA PRO A 16 -23.32 -15.74 7.45
C PRO A 16 -21.95 -16.31 7.05
N PHE A 17 -21.50 -16.02 5.82
CA PHE A 17 -20.17 -16.42 5.32
C PHE A 17 -19.02 -15.90 6.19
N LEU A 18 -19.21 -14.82 6.95
CA LEU A 18 -18.19 -14.30 7.85
C LEU A 18 -17.76 -15.33 8.90
N SER A 19 -18.67 -16.19 9.35
CA SER A 19 -18.33 -17.26 10.29
C SER A 19 -17.39 -18.29 9.64
N ALA A 20 -17.62 -18.63 8.36
CA ALA A 20 -16.74 -19.52 7.63
C ALA A 20 -15.37 -18.90 7.38
N ILE A 21 -15.32 -17.61 7.03
CA ILE A 21 -14.07 -16.87 6.82
C ILE A 21 -13.26 -16.79 8.12
N ILE A 22 -13.86 -16.35 9.23
CA ILE A 22 -13.15 -16.19 10.51
C ILE A 22 -12.55 -17.52 11.00
N ASN A 23 -13.20 -18.64 10.68
CA ASN A 23 -12.76 -19.99 11.06
C ASN A 23 -11.86 -20.67 10.01
N SER A 24 -11.62 -20.05 8.86
CA SER A 24 -10.73 -20.62 7.85
C SER A 24 -9.26 -20.57 8.29
N ASP A 25 -8.46 -21.50 7.79
CA ASP A 25 -7.03 -21.57 8.10
C ASP A 25 -6.29 -20.39 7.43
N MET A 26 -5.76 -19.49 8.27
CA MET A 26 -5.21 -18.21 7.86
C MET A 26 -4.06 -17.81 8.78
N GLU A 27 -2.95 -17.41 8.17
CA GLU A 27 -1.81 -16.84 8.87
C GLU A 27 -2.05 -15.36 9.20
N PRO A 28 -1.42 -14.83 10.26
CA PRO A 28 -0.72 -15.57 11.31
C PRO A 28 -1.70 -16.35 12.20
N SER A 29 -1.52 -17.66 12.27
CA SER A 29 -2.28 -18.54 13.16
C SER A 29 -1.44 -18.86 14.39
N PRO A 30 -1.71 -18.24 15.55
CA PRO A 30 -1.40 -18.93 16.79
C PRO A 30 -2.43 -20.06 16.90
N ILE A 31 -1.95 -21.30 16.75
CA ILE A 31 -2.73 -22.51 17.02
C ILE A 31 -3.42 -22.27 18.37
N PHE A 32 -4.74 -22.06 18.37
CA PHE A 32 -5.62 -21.82 19.54
C PHE A 32 -5.78 -20.39 20.14
N SER A 33 -5.36 -19.27 19.52
CA SER A 33 -5.70 -17.96 20.13
C SER A 33 -7.02 -17.36 19.60
N PRO A 34 -7.93 -16.92 20.50
CA PRO A 34 -9.18 -16.27 20.11
C PRO A 34 -8.91 -14.92 19.43
N VAL A 35 -9.76 -14.53 18.48
CA VAL A 35 -9.75 -13.17 17.93
C VAL A 35 -10.07 -12.19 19.05
N ASN A 36 -9.14 -11.30 19.38
CA ASN A 36 -9.33 -10.31 20.45
C ASN A 36 -10.06 -9.07 19.94
N ASP A 37 -9.77 -8.68 18.70
CA ASP A 37 -10.38 -7.55 18.03
C ASP A 37 -10.93 -7.95 16.66
N LEU A 38 -12.23 -7.72 16.43
CA LEU A 38 -12.89 -7.89 15.13
C LEU A 38 -13.52 -6.56 14.70
N THR A 39 -13.11 -6.08 13.54
CA THR A 39 -13.73 -4.92 12.88
C THR A 39 -14.29 -5.34 11.52
N ILE A 40 -15.51 -4.90 11.22
CA ILE A 40 -16.20 -5.23 9.96
C ILE A 40 -16.68 -3.93 9.29
N HIS A 41 -16.29 -3.76 8.03
CA HIS A 41 -16.69 -2.66 7.16
C HIS A 41 -17.47 -3.18 5.96
N VAL A 42 -18.32 -2.33 5.39
CA VAL A 42 -18.99 -2.60 4.12
C VAL A 42 -18.70 -1.46 3.16
N LYS A 43 -18.23 -1.77 1.96
CA LYS A 43 -17.87 -0.82 0.91
C LYS A 43 -18.44 -1.26 -0.44
N LYS A 44 -18.51 -0.34 -1.40
CA LYS A 44 -18.71 -0.69 -2.81
C LYS A 44 -17.35 -1.10 -3.39
N ALA A 45 -17.31 -2.16 -4.20
CA ALA A 45 -16.09 -2.50 -4.94
C ALA A 45 -15.73 -1.38 -5.94
N ASP A 46 -14.43 -1.13 -6.08
CA ASP A 46 -13.87 -0.14 -7.00
C ASP A 46 -12.66 -0.73 -7.75
N GLY A 47 -12.13 0.02 -8.70
CA GLY A 47 -10.99 -0.44 -9.50
C GLY A 47 -9.71 -0.63 -8.69
N ASP A 48 -9.54 0.10 -7.58
CA ASP A 48 -8.39 -0.07 -6.69
C ASP A 48 -8.35 -1.49 -6.11
N LEU A 49 -9.52 -2.09 -5.83
CA LEU A 49 -9.60 -3.49 -5.39
C LEU A 49 -9.07 -4.48 -6.45
N MET A 50 -9.25 -4.19 -7.75
CA MET A 50 -8.80 -5.07 -8.83
C MET A 50 -7.28 -5.20 -8.87
N PHE A 51 -6.56 -4.12 -8.54
CA PHE A 51 -5.10 -4.05 -8.53
C PHE A 51 -4.49 -4.06 -7.14
N ARG A 52 -5.31 -4.22 -6.09
CA ARG A 52 -4.81 -4.27 -4.71
C ARG A 52 -3.89 -5.47 -4.51
N GLN A 53 -2.77 -5.21 -3.83
CA GLN A 53 -1.82 -6.21 -3.36
C GLN A 53 -1.91 -6.34 -1.85
N ALA A 54 -1.54 -7.50 -1.32
CA ALA A 54 -1.35 -7.66 0.12
C ALA A 54 0.04 -7.20 0.56
N HIS A 55 0.10 -6.63 1.76
CA HIS A 55 1.31 -6.32 2.49
C HIS A 55 1.50 -7.31 3.64
N ASN A 56 1.69 -8.59 3.28
CA ASN A 56 2.06 -9.64 4.23
C ASN A 56 3.41 -9.30 4.87
N VAL A 57 3.49 -9.40 6.20
CA VAL A 57 4.68 -9.04 6.97
C VAL A 57 4.92 -10.02 8.11
N GLY A 58 6.17 -10.38 8.34
CA GLY A 58 6.58 -11.24 9.46
C GLY A 58 6.03 -12.67 9.40
N LEU A 59 5.58 -13.11 8.22
CA LEU A 59 5.17 -14.50 7.96
C LEU A 59 6.39 -15.39 7.72
N ALA A 60 6.20 -16.69 7.54
CA ALA A 60 7.30 -17.66 7.42
C ALA A 60 8.36 -17.21 6.40
N GLY A 61 9.62 -17.11 6.82
CA GLY A 61 10.73 -16.69 5.96
C GLY A 61 10.88 -15.18 5.75
N ASP A 62 10.00 -14.36 6.35
CA ASP A 62 10.09 -12.91 6.29
C ASP A 62 10.68 -12.31 7.57
N SER A 63 11.64 -11.40 7.40
CA SER A 63 12.24 -10.62 8.50
C SER A 63 11.58 -9.25 8.68
N SER A 64 10.65 -8.86 7.80
CA SER A 64 9.97 -7.57 7.85
C SER A 64 8.91 -7.54 8.95
N CYS A 65 9.35 -7.41 10.19
CA CYS A 65 8.48 -7.38 11.39
C CYS A 65 8.80 -6.21 12.33
N ILE A 66 9.81 -5.42 11.99
CA ILE A 66 10.33 -4.31 12.77
C ILE A 66 9.67 -3.02 12.31
N PHE A 67 8.83 -2.47 13.16
CA PHE A 67 8.20 -1.17 12.96
C PHE A 67 8.54 -0.30 14.17
N GLN A 68 8.85 0.98 13.96
CA GLN A 68 8.92 1.94 15.07
C GLN A 68 7.50 2.27 15.49
N LEU A 69 7.02 1.57 16.53
CA LEU A 69 5.65 1.70 17.00
C LEU A 69 5.58 2.60 18.22
N THR A 70 4.61 3.51 18.21
CA THR A 70 4.30 4.40 19.33
C THR A 70 3.17 3.83 20.19
N ASP A 71 2.98 4.44 21.36
CA ASP A 71 1.82 4.22 22.22
C ASP A 71 1.61 2.75 22.64
N LYS A 72 0.38 2.25 22.53
CA LYS A 72 -0.05 0.91 22.97
C LYS A 72 0.69 -0.25 22.29
N ARG A 73 1.44 0.02 21.22
CA ARG A 73 2.22 -0.97 20.46
C ARG A 73 3.73 -0.82 20.64
N LYS A 74 4.20 0.11 21.49
CA LYS A 74 5.62 0.24 21.84
C LYS A 74 6.15 -1.09 22.41
N GLY A 75 7.31 -1.54 21.92
CA GLY A 75 7.94 -2.81 22.35
C GLY A 75 7.20 -4.06 21.86
N GLN A 76 6.40 -3.95 20.80
CA GLN A 76 5.72 -5.07 20.17
C GLN A 76 6.17 -5.23 18.72
N VAL A 77 6.11 -6.46 18.22
CA VAL A 77 6.29 -6.80 16.81
C VAL A 77 5.03 -7.50 16.28
N MET A 78 4.83 -7.40 14.96
CA MET A 78 3.58 -7.85 14.31
C MET A 78 3.87 -8.87 13.22
N ARG A 79 2.96 -9.83 13.10
CA ARG A 79 2.75 -10.61 11.89
C ARG A 79 1.44 -10.19 11.23
N ARG A 80 1.40 -10.11 9.91
CA ARG A 80 0.20 -9.78 9.14
C ARG A 80 0.05 -10.71 7.95
N GLY A 81 -1.15 -11.25 7.77
CA GLY A 81 -1.58 -11.95 6.56
C GLY A 81 -2.84 -11.31 6.02
N GLU A 82 -2.93 -11.15 4.70
CA GLU A 82 -4.12 -10.64 4.03
C GLU A 82 -4.65 -11.61 2.98
N TYR A 83 -5.98 -11.62 2.87
CA TYR A 83 -6.72 -12.59 2.09
C TYR A 83 -7.90 -11.91 1.39
N LEU A 84 -8.30 -12.47 0.25
CA LEU A 84 -9.46 -12.00 -0.50
C LEU A 84 -10.30 -13.20 -0.90
N PHE A 85 -11.56 -13.18 -0.48
CA PHE A 85 -12.52 -14.23 -0.77
C PHE A 85 -13.55 -13.73 -1.79
N ALA A 86 -13.97 -14.61 -2.70
CA ALA A 86 -15.17 -14.41 -3.51
C ALA A 86 -16.31 -15.23 -2.90
N VAL A 87 -17.48 -14.59 -2.77
CA VAL A 87 -18.69 -15.19 -2.21
C VAL A 87 -19.83 -15.07 -3.20
N ASP A 88 -20.58 -16.16 -3.41
CA ASP A 88 -21.73 -16.19 -4.30
C ASP A 88 -23.01 -15.60 -3.67
N SER A 89 -24.08 -15.49 -4.46
CA SER A 89 -25.39 -15.01 -3.99
C SER A 89 -26.08 -15.95 -2.99
N LYS A 90 -25.60 -17.20 -2.87
CA LYS A 90 -26.04 -18.19 -1.88
C LYS A 90 -25.21 -18.14 -0.60
N MET A 91 -24.33 -17.15 -0.46
CA MET A 91 -23.44 -16.94 0.69
C MET A 91 -22.37 -18.04 0.86
N ASN A 92 -22.01 -18.75 -0.21
CA ASN A 92 -20.90 -19.70 -0.21
C ASN A 92 -19.60 -19.02 -0.64
N ILE A 93 -18.50 -19.37 0.01
CA ILE A 93 -17.17 -19.01 -0.46
C ILE A 93 -16.87 -19.85 -1.70
N ILE A 94 -16.65 -19.21 -2.84
CA ILE A 94 -16.42 -19.87 -4.13
C ILE A 94 -14.98 -19.75 -4.63
N ASN A 95 -14.20 -18.81 -4.09
CA ASN A 95 -12.77 -18.73 -4.35
C ASN A 95 -12.04 -17.93 -3.25
N ARG A 96 -10.71 -18.07 -3.22
CA ARG A 96 -9.81 -17.38 -2.30
C ARG A 96 -8.49 -17.05 -3.00
N VAL A 97 -7.94 -15.87 -2.72
CA VAL A 97 -6.57 -15.50 -3.08
C VAL A 97 -5.71 -15.46 -1.83
N ASP A 98 -4.60 -16.20 -1.91
CA ASP A 98 -3.49 -16.14 -0.98
C ASP A 98 -2.34 -15.38 -1.63
N TRP A 99 -1.89 -14.31 -1.00
CA TRP A 99 -0.71 -13.58 -1.44
C TRP A 99 0.58 -14.24 -0.94
N PRO A 100 1.72 -14.00 -1.62
CA PRO A 100 3.00 -14.56 -1.19
C PRO A 100 3.36 -14.09 0.21
N ARG A 101 3.93 -14.98 1.03
CA ARG A 101 4.29 -14.67 2.42
C ARG A 101 5.53 -13.81 2.54
N ASN A 102 6.41 -13.89 1.55
CA ASN A 102 7.70 -13.19 1.50
C ASN A 102 8.13 -12.97 0.04
N ASP A 103 9.27 -12.28 -0.15
CA ASP A 103 9.80 -11.99 -1.49
C ASP A 103 10.28 -13.25 -2.23
N GLU A 104 10.75 -14.30 -1.54
CA GLU A 104 11.16 -15.55 -2.20
C GLU A 104 9.98 -16.32 -2.78
N GLU A 105 8.88 -16.44 -2.04
CA GLU A 105 7.63 -17.00 -2.56
C GLU A 105 7.09 -16.15 -3.71
N ARG A 106 7.19 -14.82 -3.61
CA ARG A 106 6.75 -13.89 -4.66
C ARG A 106 7.54 -14.09 -5.96
N LYS A 107 8.85 -14.37 -5.90
CA LYS A 107 9.66 -14.69 -7.09
C LYS A 107 9.14 -15.94 -7.82
N VAL A 108 8.60 -16.90 -7.09
CA VAL A 108 8.07 -18.15 -7.66
C VAL A 108 6.65 -17.98 -8.19
N THR A 109 5.78 -17.28 -7.45
CA THR A 109 4.36 -17.14 -7.81
C THR A 109 4.10 -15.96 -8.75
N GLY A 110 5.05 -15.04 -8.86
CA GLY A 110 4.89 -13.72 -9.48
C GLY A 110 4.01 -12.79 -8.63
N GLU A 111 3.82 -11.57 -9.14
CA GLU A 111 2.91 -10.61 -8.53
C GLU A 111 1.44 -11.08 -8.60
N ILE A 112 0.73 -10.92 -7.48
CA ILE A 112 -0.68 -11.28 -7.32
C ILE A 112 -1.47 -10.01 -7.03
N TYR A 113 -2.56 -9.82 -7.78
CA TYR A 113 -3.48 -8.68 -7.64
C TYR A 113 -4.88 -9.19 -7.29
N GLY A 114 -5.70 -8.35 -6.66
CA GLY A 114 -7.05 -8.70 -6.21
C GLY A 114 -7.93 -9.34 -7.29
N ARG A 115 -7.82 -8.89 -8.55
CA ARG A 115 -8.55 -9.48 -9.68
C ARG A 115 -8.30 -10.98 -9.91
N LYS A 116 -7.21 -11.54 -9.37
CA LYS A 116 -6.95 -12.99 -9.43
C LYS A 116 -8.05 -13.81 -8.73
N VAL A 117 -8.82 -13.20 -7.81
CA VAL A 117 -9.93 -13.88 -7.12
C VAL A 117 -11.05 -14.31 -8.06
N PHE A 118 -11.16 -13.70 -9.24
CA PHE A 118 -12.20 -14.05 -10.21
C PHE A 118 -11.88 -15.26 -11.07
N TRP A 119 -10.77 -15.95 -10.84
CA TRP A 119 -10.37 -17.09 -11.63
C TRP A 119 -10.24 -18.32 -10.74
N SER A 120 -11.21 -19.24 -10.83
CA SER A 120 -11.30 -20.38 -9.92
C SER A 120 -10.32 -21.51 -10.23
N LYS A 121 -9.67 -21.48 -11.39
CA LYS A 121 -8.74 -22.54 -11.79
C LYS A 121 -7.40 -21.98 -12.24
N LYS A 122 -6.33 -22.45 -11.60
CA LYS A 122 -4.94 -22.23 -12.04
C LYS A 122 -4.54 -23.37 -12.96
N THR A 123 -4.01 -23.03 -14.12
CA THR A 123 -3.52 -23.94 -15.14
C THR A 123 -2.18 -23.43 -15.67
N SER A 124 -1.59 -24.08 -16.67
CA SER A 124 -0.35 -23.62 -17.30
C SER A 124 -0.47 -23.71 -18.81
N PHE A 125 0.01 -22.68 -19.50
CA PHE A 125 0.20 -22.73 -20.95
C PHE A 125 1.25 -23.79 -21.31
N THR A 126 1.32 -24.15 -22.58
CA THR A 126 2.29 -25.13 -23.11
C THR A 126 3.75 -24.74 -22.87
N ASN A 127 4.04 -23.45 -22.69
CA ASN A 127 5.35 -22.93 -22.34
C ASN A 127 5.65 -22.93 -20.82
N GLY A 128 4.78 -23.53 -20.00
CA GLY A 128 4.92 -23.61 -18.55
C GLY A 128 4.52 -22.34 -17.79
N SER A 129 4.14 -21.26 -18.49
CA SER A 129 3.67 -20.04 -17.82
C SER A 129 2.29 -20.24 -17.19
N PRO A 130 2.03 -19.73 -15.98
CA PRO A 130 0.75 -19.91 -15.32
C PRO A 130 -0.36 -19.20 -16.09
N CYS A 131 -1.49 -19.87 -16.27
CA CYS A 131 -2.71 -19.28 -16.81
C CYS A 131 -3.87 -19.49 -15.84
N TYR A 132 -4.86 -18.63 -15.91
CA TYR A 132 -6.02 -18.66 -15.03
C TYR A 132 -7.26 -18.82 -15.90
N THR A 133 -8.11 -19.79 -15.57
CA THR A 133 -9.33 -20.12 -16.33
C THR A 133 -10.52 -20.18 -15.40
N ASP A 134 -11.70 -20.36 -15.99
CA ASP A 134 -12.99 -20.43 -15.29
C ASP A 134 -13.32 -19.14 -14.55
N PRO A 135 -13.65 -18.07 -15.30
CA PRO A 135 -14.01 -16.79 -14.71
C PRO A 135 -15.32 -16.89 -13.91
N ILE A 136 -15.32 -16.34 -12.69
CA ILE A 136 -16.46 -16.36 -11.75
C ILE A 136 -17.05 -14.97 -11.49
N PHE A 137 -16.82 -14.00 -12.37
CA PHE A 137 -17.32 -12.61 -12.21
C PHE A 137 -18.84 -12.56 -12.01
N ASP A 138 -19.58 -13.36 -12.79
CA ASP A 138 -21.04 -13.30 -12.85
C ASP A 138 -21.69 -14.00 -11.66
N THR A 139 -21.01 -14.98 -11.07
CA THR A 139 -21.47 -15.72 -9.88
C THR A 139 -21.07 -15.06 -8.56
N THR A 140 -20.07 -14.17 -8.59
CA THR A 140 -19.61 -13.44 -7.39
C THR A 140 -20.58 -12.32 -7.02
N GLU A 141 -21.03 -12.32 -5.77
CA GLU A 141 -21.91 -11.31 -5.18
C GLU A 141 -21.16 -10.39 -4.21
N TYR A 142 -20.21 -10.95 -3.46
CA TYR A 142 -19.36 -10.20 -2.55
C TYR A 142 -17.89 -10.56 -2.76
N LEU A 143 -17.02 -9.55 -2.63
CA LEU A 143 -15.62 -9.76 -2.34
C LEU A 143 -15.38 -9.44 -0.87
N VAL A 144 -14.59 -10.25 -0.18
CA VAL A 144 -14.31 -10.04 1.24
C VAL A 144 -12.81 -9.94 1.43
N TRP A 145 -12.32 -8.73 1.66
CA TRP A 145 -10.94 -8.50 2.06
C TRP A 145 -10.79 -8.71 3.55
N LEU A 146 -9.75 -9.44 3.93
CA LEU A 146 -9.47 -9.76 5.31
C LEU A 146 -8.00 -9.44 5.61
N THR A 147 -7.77 -8.71 6.69
CA THR A 147 -6.44 -8.49 7.26
C THR A 147 -6.40 -9.13 8.64
N VAL A 148 -5.49 -10.08 8.83
CA VAL A 148 -5.23 -10.77 10.10
C VAL A 148 -3.90 -10.27 10.64
N GLU A 149 -3.89 -9.77 11.87
CA GLU A 149 -2.68 -9.34 12.56
C GLU A 149 -2.52 -10.08 13.87
N ALA A 150 -1.31 -10.57 14.15
CA ALA A 150 -0.93 -11.11 15.44
C ALA A 150 0.21 -10.28 16.04
N TRP A 151 0.01 -9.83 17.26
CA TRP A 151 0.93 -8.98 18.00
C TRP A 151 1.67 -9.79 19.05
N HIS A 152 2.98 -9.56 19.15
CA HIS A 152 3.88 -10.26 20.06
C HIS A 152 4.75 -9.25 20.80
N ALA A 153 5.18 -9.60 22.00
CA ALA A 153 6.24 -8.84 22.68
C ALA A 153 7.53 -8.92 21.84
N ASP A 154 8.21 -7.78 21.66
CA ASP A 154 9.52 -7.73 21.02
C ASP A 154 10.57 -8.28 21.99
N THR A 155 11.29 -9.33 21.59
CA THR A 155 12.40 -9.87 22.40
C THR A 155 13.71 -9.11 22.17
N GLU A 156 13.76 -8.20 21.18
CA GLU A 156 14.95 -7.51 20.69
C GLU A 156 16.05 -8.44 20.14
N ASP A 157 15.77 -9.74 20.05
CA ASP A 157 16.71 -10.74 19.55
C ASP A 157 16.74 -10.75 18.02
N ASN A 158 17.88 -10.34 17.47
CA ASN A 158 18.16 -10.32 16.03
C ASN A 158 18.85 -11.61 15.53
N GLY A 159 18.95 -12.64 16.38
CA GLY A 159 19.72 -13.87 16.11
C GLY A 159 19.15 -14.81 15.04
N GLY A 160 17.88 -14.69 14.62
CA GLY A 160 17.32 -15.50 13.55
C GLY A 160 15.88 -15.19 13.11
N LEU A 161 15.43 -15.84 12.02
CA LEU A 161 14.04 -15.76 11.56
C LEU A 161 13.09 -16.24 12.66
N GLY A 162 12.24 -15.34 13.15
CA GLY A 162 11.28 -15.67 14.19
C GLY A 162 11.73 -15.38 15.63
N SER A 163 13.04 -15.18 15.89
CA SER A 163 13.58 -15.00 17.25
C SER A 163 13.04 -13.74 17.95
N ARG A 164 12.70 -12.74 17.14
CA ARG A 164 12.16 -11.47 17.61
C ARG A 164 10.71 -11.55 18.12
N PHE A 165 9.97 -12.58 17.73
CA PHE A 165 8.58 -12.76 18.17
C PHE A 165 8.54 -13.47 19.52
N GLY A 166 8.37 -12.67 20.57
CA GLY A 166 8.18 -13.17 21.92
C GLY A 166 6.76 -13.64 22.18
N LYS A 167 6.34 -13.48 23.43
CA LYS A 167 5.01 -13.90 23.90
C LYS A 167 3.91 -13.25 23.08
N PHE A 168 2.93 -14.05 22.64
CA PHE A 168 1.71 -13.56 21.99
C PHE A 168 0.93 -12.63 22.92
N ILE A 169 0.45 -11.52 22.38
CA ILE A 169 -0.29 -10.48 23.10
C ILE A 169 -1.77 -10.53 22.68
N ASP A 170 -2.05 -10.24 21.41
CA ASP A 170 -3.39 -10.23 20.87
C ASP A 170 -3.42 -10.49 19.36
N ARG A 171 -4.61 -10.83 18.87
CA ARG A 171 -4.91 -11.01 17.45
C ARG A 171 -6.07 -10.09 17.06
N SER A 172 -5.85 -9.28 16.02
CA SER A 172 -6.86 -8.44 15.39
C SER A 172 -7.22 -8.96 14.00
N VAL A 173 -8.50 -8.86 13.65
CA VAL A 173 -9.06 -9.22 12.36
C VAL A 173 -9.88 -8.05 11.84
N ASP A 174 -9.48 -7.47 10.72
CA ASP A 174 -10.26 -6.45 10.00
C ASP A 174 -10.85 -7.07 8.73
N ILE A 175 -12.16 -6.96 8.58
CA ILE A 175 -12.92 -7.48 7.45
C ILE A 175 -13.53 -6.30 6.69
N THR A 176 -13.28 -6.22 5.39
CA THR A 176 -14.02 -5.32 4.50
C THR A 176 -14.82 -6.13 3.49
N ILE A 177 -16.15 -6.03 3.56
CA ILE A 177 -17.08 -6.64 2.62
C ILE A 177 -17.33 -5.65 1.48
N TYR A 178 -16.91 -6.00 0.28
CA TYR A 178 -17.16 -5.27 -0.94
C TYR A 178 -18.38 -5.83 -1.66
N ARG A 179 -19.40 -5.00 -1.82
CA ARG A 179 -20.59 -5.35 -2.61
C ARG A 179 -20.30 -5.24 -4.10
N LYS A 180 -20.94 -6.10 -4.88
CA LYS A 180 -20.98 -6.01 -6.33
C LYS A 180 -21.39 -4.59 -6.76
N PRO A 181 -20.62 -3.94 -7.66
CA PRO A 181 -21.01 -2.65 -8.21
C PRO A 181 -22.19 -2.82 -9.18
N GLU A 182 -22.88 -1.74 -9.52
CA GLU A 182 -24.04 -1.78 -10.43
C GLU A 182 -23.69 -2.35 -11.81
N GLN A 183 -22.53 -1.98 -12.36
CA GLN A 183 -21.96 -2.52 -13.61
C GLN A 183 -21.50 -3.99 -13.49
N GLY A 184 -21.44 -4.55 -12.28
CA GLY A 184 -20.90 -5.88 -12.03
C GLY A 184 -19.37 -5.94 -12.05
N PHE A 185 -18.83 -7.09 -11.62
CA PHE A 185 -17.38 -7.25 -11.44
C PHE A 185 -16.59 -7.40 -12.75
N ARG A 186 -17.21 -7.95 -13.80
CA ARG A 186 -16.57 -8.10 -15.12
C ARG A 186 -16.28 -6.73 -15.72
N GLU A 187 -17.32 -5.91 -15.86
CA GLU A 187 -17.19 -4.55 -16.40
C GLU A 187 -16.30 -3.68 -15.51
N LEU A 188 -16.36 -3.84 -14.18
CA LEU A 188 -15.40 -3.17 -13.27
C LEU A 188 -13.95 -3.54 -13.59
N GLU A 189 -13.63 -4.83 -13.82
CA GLU A 189 -12.26 -5.24 -14.14
C GLU A 189 -11.80 -4.70 -15.49
N GLU A 190 -12.67 -4.77 -16.50
CA GLU A 190 -12.39 -4.29 -17.87
C GLU A 190 -12.14 -2.77 -17.91
N GLU A 191 -12.89 -1.99 -17.13
CA GLU A 191 -12.75 -0.54 -17.04
C GLU A 191 -11.59 -0.10 -16.12
N SER A 192 -11.13 -0.98 -15.23
CA SER A 192 -10.04 -0.66 -14.30
C SER A 192 -8.70 -0.72 -14.99
N SER A 193 -8.02 0.42 -15.08
CA SER A 193 -6.69 0.48 -15.67
C SER A 193 -5.59 0.32 -14.62
N VAL A 194 -4.56 -0.45 -14.96
CA VAL A 194 -3.33 -0.54 -14.15
C VAL A 194 -2.72 0.85 -13.90
N TYR A 195 -2.82 1.76 -14.87
CA TYR A 195 -2.28 3.11 -14.79
C TYR A 195 -3.05 4.03 -13.84
N SER A 196 -4.32 3.72 -13.53
CA SER A 196 -5.15 4.51 -12.62
C SER A 196 -5.27 3.91 -11.23
N ASN A 197 -5.25 2.58 -11.14
CA ASN A 197 -5.69 1.84 -9.95
C ASN A 197 -4.57 1.06 -9.25
N LEU A 198 -3.42 0.83 -9.89
CA LEU A 198 -2.28 0.22 -9.19
C LEU A 198 -1.67 1.22 -8.22
N SER A 199 -1.62 0.85 -6.93
CA SER A 199 -0.87 1.61 -5.94
C SER A 199 0.61 1.29 -6.10
N LEU A 200 1.40 2.32 -6.43
CA LEU A 200 2.83 2.20 -6.61
C LEU A 200 3.50 2.33 -5.25
N ASP A 201 4.45 1.44 -4.98
CA ASP A 201 5.42 1.58 -3.90
C ASP A 201 6.83 1.31 -4.44
N THR A 202 7.85 1.73 -3.69
CA THR A 202 9.25 1.59 -4.13
C THR A 202 9.65 0.13 -4.37
N ARG A 203 9.14 -0.83 -3.59
CA ARG A 203 9.47 -2.26 -3.76
C ARG A 203 8.87 -2.80 -5.06
N LEU A 204 7.60 -2.51 -5.33
CA LEU A 204 6.91 -2.87 -6.56
C LEU A 204 7.65 -2.29 -7.78
N MET A 205 8.01 -1.01 -7.72
CA MET A 205 8.70 -0.33 -8.81
C MET A 205 10.08 -0.93 -9.09
N MET A 206 10.86 -1.22 -8.04
CA MET A 206 12.16 -1.88 -8.18
C MET A 206 12.02 -3.29 -8.77
N ARG A 207 11.10 -4.11 -8.25
CA ARG A 207 10.87 -5.47 -8.77
C ARG A 207 10.40 -5.44 -10.23
N GLY A 208 9.39 -4.63 -10.54
CA GLY A 208 8.88 -4.51 -11.89
C GLY A 208 9.93 -4.03 -12.90
N ALA A 209 10.85 -3.15 -12.49
CA ALA A 209 11.99 -2.75 -13.32
C ALA A 209 12.97 -3.91 -13.57
N LEU A 210 13.31 -4.70 -12.53
CA LEU A 210 14.19 -5.88 -12.65
C LEU A 210 13.57 -6.95 -13.56
N GLU A 211 12.27 -7.16 -13.45
CA GLU A 211 11.50 -8.12 -14.25
C GLU A 211 11.15 -7.59 -15.65
N LYS A 212 11.49 -6.33 -15.96
CA LYS A 212 11.14 -5.63 -17.20
C LYS A 212 9.64 -5.64 -17.48
N ASN A 213 8.82 -5.49 -16.45
CA ASN A 213 7.38 -5.37 -16.59
C ASN A 213 7.05 -4.09 -17.39
N PRO A 214 6.37 -4.18 -18.55
CA PRO A 214 6.17 -3.05 -19.44
C PRO A 214 5.32 -1.94 -18.80
N ASP A 215 4.26 -2.28 -18.06
CA ASP A 215 3.40 -1.30 -17.40
C ASP A 215 4.16 -0.51 -16.32
N ILE A 216 4.99 -1.20 -15.52
CA ILE A 216 5.83 -0.57 -14.50
C ILE A 216 6.87 0.35 -15.14
N LEU A 217 7.50 -0.06 -16.24
CA LEU A 217 8.48 0.77 -16.95
C LEU A 217 7.83 2.03 -17.53
N ILE A 218 6.64 1.91 -18.12
CA ILE A 218 5.87 3.06 -18.62
C ILE A 218 5.49 4.00 -17.47
N MET A 219 4.97 3.47 -16.36
CA MET A 219 4.66 4.29 -15.18
C MET A 219 5.90 4.96 -14.58
N SER A 220 7.05 4.30 -14.61
CA SER A 220 8.33 4.90 -14.21
C SER A 220 8.70 6.09 -15.10
N GLY A 221 8.47 5.99 -16.42
CA GLY A 221 8.64 7.10 -17.36
C GLY A 221 7.72 8.27 -17.03
N MET A 222 6.44 8.00 -16.75
CA MET A 222 5.47 9.03 -16.36
C MET A 222 5.84 9.71 -15.03
N LEU A 223 6.35 8.95 -14.05
CA LEU A 223 6.87 9.51 -12.80
C LEU A 223 8.09 10.42 -13.04
N TYR A 224 8.98 10.03 -13.95
CA TYR A 224 10.14 10.83 -14.34
C TYR A 224 9.73 12.14 -15.03
N GLU A 225 8.76 12.11 -15.96
CA GLU A 225 8.21 13.33 -16.58
C GLU A 225 7.64 14.30 -15.54
N MET A 226 6.93 13.79 -14.53
CA MET A 226 6.43 14.62 -13.44
C MET A 226 7.55 15.19 -12.57
N CYS A 227 8.64 14.45 -12.37
CA CYS A 227 9.83 14.93 -11.67
C CYS A 227 10.49 16.09 -12.42
N ILE A 228 10.64 15.99 -13.74
CA ILE A 228 11.18 17.08 -14.58
C ILE A 228 10.26 18.30 -14.55
N PHE A 229 8.96 18.10 -14.67
CA PHE A 229 7.99 19.20 -14.58
C PHE A 229 8.07 19.92 -13.23
N PHE A 230 8.12 19.18 -12.12
CA PHE A 230 8.32 19.77 -10.80
C PHE A 230 9.65 20.51 -10.67
N GLN A 231 10.73 19.91 -11.19
CA GLN A 231 12.06 20.47 -11.15
C GLN A 231 12.09 21.88 -11.77
N ASP A 232 11.52 22.01 -12.95
CA ASP A 232 11.61 23.22 -13.75
C ASP A 232 10.63 24.30 -13.23
N GLU A 233 9.42 23.91 -12.85
CA GLU A 233 8.37 24.85 -12.43
C GLU A 233 8.48 25.30 -10.97
N VAL A 234 9.08 24.47 -10.11
CA VAL A 234 9.10 24.71 -8.65
C VAL A 234 10.53 24.70 -8.12
N TYR A 235 11.26 23.60 -8.32
CA TYR A 235 12.51 23.38 -7.61
C TYR A 235 13.57 24.43 -7.95
N PHE A 236 13.95 24.52 -9.23
CA PHE A 236 14.88 25.53 -9.71
C PHE A 236 14.23 26.91 -9.89
N ASN A 237 12.90 26.98 -9.86
CA ASN A 237 12.14 28.24 -9.86
C ASN A 237 11.91 28.79 -8.43
N GLY A 238 12.99 28.80 -7.63
CA GLY A 238 13.05 29.51 -6.35
C GLY A 238 12.96 28.65 -5.10
N MET A 239 12.45 27.42 -5.14
CA MET A 239 12.42 26.56 -3.95
C MET A 239 13.84 26.22 -3.49
N LYS A 240 14.74 25.94 -4.43
CA LYS A 240 16.15 25.69 -4.13
C LYS A 240 16.83 26.90 -3.49
N ALA A 241 16.57 28.11 -3.98
CA ALA A 241 17.15 29.32 -3.42
C ALA A 241 16.76 29.50 -1.94
N ILE A 242 15.50 29.23 -1.59
CA ILE A 242 15.03 29.28 -0.19
C ILE A 242 15.77 28.25 0.69
N LEU A 243 16.03 27.05 0.16
CA LEU A 243 16.79 26.02 0.88
C LEU A 243 18.27 26.42 1.04
N ASP A 244 18.89 26.96 -0.01
CA ASP A 244 20.31 27.30 -0.03
C ASP A 244 20.64 28.51 0.86
N GLU A 245 19.74 29.50 0.89
CA GLU A 245 19.84 30.74 1.67
C GLU A 245 19.31 30.60 3.11
N GLY A 246 18.62 29.50 3.40
CA GLY A 246 18.06 29.21 4.72
C GLY A 246 19.13 29.08 5.80
N THR A 247 18.79 29.46 7.03
CA THR A 247 19.66 29.24 8.21
C THR A 247 19.84 27.77 8.55
N PHE A 248 18.93 26.93 8.06
CA PHE A 248 18.93 25.48 8.22
C PHE A 248 18.92 24.83 6.85
N ARG A 249 19.50 23.63 6.75
CA ARG A 249 19.45 22.82 5.53
C ARG A 249 18.15 22.03 5.42
N GLY A 250 17.05 22.68 5.81
CA GLY A 250 15.70 22.13 5.82
C GLY A 250 14.67 23.24 5.62
N ALA A 251 13.61 22.95 4.88
CA ALA A 251 12.50 23.85 4.62
C ALA A 251 11.19 23.09 4.47
N SER A 252 10.08 23.74 4.82
CA SER A 252 8.75 23.15 4.71
C SER A 252 7.68 24.16 4.32
N GLY A 253 6.56 23.66 3.81
CA GLY A 253 5.39 24.47 3.50
C GLY A 253 4.16 23.62 3.20
N GLN A 254 2.99 24.27 3.19
CA GLN A 254 1.70 23.64 2.93
C GLN A 254 1.07 24.24 1.66
N PHE A 255 0.79 23.39 0.68
CA PHE A 255 0.20 23.74 -0.61
C PHE A 255 -1.16 23.04 -0.72
N GLY A 256 -2.20 23.68 -0.14
CA GLY A 256 -3.53 23.10 -0.07
C GLY A 256 -3.51 21.88 0.86
N PRO A 257 -3.92 20.68 0.40
CA PRO A 257 -3.80 19.46 1.20
C PRO A 257 -2.38 18.86 1.17
N VAL A 258 -1.47 19.34 0.31
CA VAL A 258 -0.15 18.76 0.11
C VAL A 258 0.88 19.44 1.01
N LYS A 259 1.52 18.65 1.86
CA LYS A 259 2.66 19.09 2.65
C LYS A 259 3.93 18.85 1.85
N VAL A 260 4.82 19.83 1.85
CA VAL A 260 6.12 19.78 1.17
C VAL A 260 7.22 19.90 2.19
N LEU A 261 8.12 18.92 2.20
CA LEU A 261 9.32 18.90 3.01
C LEU A 261 10.54 18.86 2.10
N CYS A 262 11.52 19.70 2.36
CA CYS A 262 12.78 19.74 1.64
C CYS A 262 13.92 19.71 2.64
N ALA A 263 14.89 18.81 2.47
CA ALA A 263 16.06 18.73 3.34
C ALA A 263 17.31 18.34 2.55
N GLU A 264 18.45 18.95 2.89
CA GLU A 264 19.75 18.44 2.49
C GLU A 264 20.15 17.31 3.46
N MET A 265 20.48 16.13 2.94
CA MET A 265 20.98 15.01 3.72
C MET A 265 22.25 14.48 3.06
N CYS A 266 23.40 14.66 3.72
CA CYS A 266 24.71 14.24 3.21
C CYS A 266 25.01 14.77 1.79
N GLY A 267 24.70 16.05 1.52
CA GLY A 267 24.88 16.68 0.20
C GLY A 267 23.79 16.36 -0.83
N TYR A 268 22.75 15.62 -0.46
CA TYR A 268 21.61 15.35 -1.33
C TYR A 268 20.40 16.19 -0.94
N ASP A 269 19.84 16.93 -1.88
CA ASP A 269 18.56 17.61 -1.67
C ASP A 269 17.44 16.59 -1.84
N ARG A 270 16.62 16.40 -0.81
CA ARG A 270 15.45 15.51 -0.84
C ARG A 270 14.20 16.32 -0.67
N ILE A 271 13.26 16.15 -1.59
CA ILE A 271 11.99 16.87 -1.62
C ILE A 271 10.87 15.84 -1.55
N MET A 272 10.09 15.86 -0.48
CA MET A 272 8.93 15.01 -0.31
C MET A 272 7.65 15.82 -0.44
N LEU A 273 6.73 15.37 -1.30
CA LEU A 273 5.37 15.86 -1.39
C LEU A 273 4.47 14.77 -0.81
N GLU A 274 3.69 15.09 0.21
CA GLU A 274 2.82 14.12 0.88
C GLU A 274 1.42 14.68 1.15
N ASP A 275 0.43 13.79 1.09
CA ASP A 275 -0.90 14.02 1.65
C ASP A 275 -1.28 12.85 2.57
N ALA A 276 -2.54 12.80 3.02
CA ALA A 276 -3.01 11.76 3.93
C ALA A 276 -2.97 10.33 3.36
N THR A 277 -2.79 10.16 2.04
CA THR A 277 -2.95 8.85 1.37
C THR A 277 -1.83 8.49 0.41
N SER A 278 -0.93 9.42 0.10
CA SER A 278 0.10 9.24 -0.91
C SER A 278 1.31 10.14 -0.67
N TYR A 279 2.46 9.73 -1.16
CA TYR A 279 3.65 10.58 -1.21
C TYR A 279 4.47 10.33 -2.47
N VAL A 280 5.30 11.30 -2.83
CA VAL A 280 6.41 11.15 -3.77
C VAL A 280 7.62 11.92 -3.26
N THR A 281 8.79 11.32 -3.39
CA THR A 281 10.06 11.93 -3.02
C THR A 281 10.94 12.08 -4.25
N PHE A 282 11.39 13.30 -4.51
CA PHE A 282 12.42 13.62 -5.48
C PHE A 282 13.77 13.83 -4.78
N GLN A 283 14.86 13.58 -5.49
CA GLN A 283 16.19 13.77 -4.96
C GLN A 283 17.15 14.37 -5.99
N LEU A 284 17.95 15.35 -5.58
CA LEU A 284 19.12 15.83 -6.31
C LEU A 284 20.37 15.20 -5.72
N ARG A 285 21.25 14.63 -6.55
CA ARG A 285 22.58 14.19 -6.10
C ARG A 285 23.54 15.38 -6.08
N PRO A 286 24.57 15.37 -5.21
CA PRO A 286 25.66 16.32 -5.30
C PRO A 286 26.22 16.40 -6.73
N GLY A 287 26.25 17.61 -7.30
CA GLY A 287 26.75 17.86 -8.66
C GLY A 287 25.82 17.43 -9.80
N SER A 288 24.65 16.85 -9.52
CA SER A 288 23.64 16.56 -10.54
C SER A 288 22.92 17.83 -10.98
N LYS A 289 22.52 17.87 -12.24
CA LYS A 289 21.60 18.89 -12.78
C LYS A 289 20.14 18.45 -12.77
N HIS A 290 19.89 17.18 -12.48
CA HIS A 290 18.59 16.57 -12.62
C HIS A 290 18.13 15.91 -11.32
N LEU A 291 16.90 16.21 -10.93
CA LEU A 291 16.15 15.45 -9.94
C LEU A 291 15.80 14.07 -10.49
N TYR A 292 15.68 13.11 -9.59
CA TYR A 292 15.10 11.80 -9.88
C TYR A 292 14.10 11.41 -8.80
N VAL A 293 13.23 10.46 -9.13
CA VAL A 293 12.26 9.89 -8.19
C VAL A 293 12.99 8.91 -7.27
N LEU A 294 13.04 9.25 -5.98
CA LEU A 294 13.66 8.43 -4.94
C LEU A 294 12.66 7.43 -4.35
N GLY A 295 11.42 7.86 -4.12
CA GLY A 295 10.42 7.05 -3.44
C GLY A 295 9.00 7.52 -3.74
N GLN A 296 8.02 6.64 -3.55
CA GLN A 296 6.63 6.88 -3.85
C GLN A 296 5.73 5.92 -3.09
N GLN A 297 4.53 6.39 -2.78
CA GLN A 297 3.39 5.57 -2.36
C GLN A 297 2.11 6.15 -2.95
N GLY A 298 1.27 5.31 -3.57
CA GLY A 298 -0.05 5.68 -4.06
C GLY A 298 -0.23 5.44 -5.56
N THR A 299 -1.43 5.68 -6.07
CA THR A 299 -1.71 5.51 -7.49
C THR A 299 -1.11 6.65 -8.31
N LEU A 300 -0.80 6.39 -9.59
CA LEU A 300 -0.23 7.41 -10.48
C LEU A 300 -1.09 8.69 -10.57
N PRO A 301 -2.44 8.63 -10.65
CA PRO A 301 -3.27 9.84 -10.62
C PRO A 301 -3.13 10.64 -9.32
N ARG A 302 -3.01 9.97 -8.17
CA ARG A 302 -2.81 10.65 -6.88
C ARG A 302 -1.45 11.33 -6.81
N ILE A 303 -0.39 10.62 -7.17
CA ILE A 303 0.97 11.19 -7.23
C ILE A 303 1.01 12.39 -8.19
N ARG A 304 0.38 12.26 -9.37
CA ARG A 304 0.24 13.38 -10.32
C ARG A 304 -0.48 14.57 -9.71
N ASN A 305 -1.52 14.33 -8.92
CA ASN A 305 -2.27 15.38 -8.26
C ASN A 305 -1.42 16.10 -7.20
N LEU A 306 -0.55 15.40 -6.46
CA LEU A 306 0.40 16.02 -5.53
C LEU A 306 1.28 17.03 -6.28
N VAL A 307 1.95 16.57 -7.35
CA VAL A 307 2.85 17.40 -8.15
C VAL A 307 2.12 18.59 -8.77
N ARG A 308 0.97 18.36 -9.41
CA ARG A 308 0.16 19.42 -10.03
C ARG A 308 -0.30 20.47 -9.03
N THR A 309 -0.71 20.04 -7.83
CA THR A 309 -1.17 20.96 -6.78
C THR A 309 -0.04 21.89 -6.36
N VAL A 310 1.15 21.34 -6.10
CA VAL A 310 2.30 22.15 -5.68
C VAL A 310 2.75 23.08 -6.80
N VAL A 311 2.88 22.59 -8.03
CA VAL A 311 3.26 23.42 -9.19
C VAL A 311 2.29 24.58 -9.40
N LYS A 312 0.97 24.29 -9.42
CA LYS A 312 -0.06 25.30 -9.60
C LYS A 312 0.01 26.35 -8.50
N MET A 313 0.05 25.92 -7.24
CA MET A 313 0.05 26.86 -6.11
C MET A 313 1.36 27.64 -5.99
N TRP A 314 2.49 27.07 -6.42
CA TRP A 314 3.78 27.77 -6.48
C TRP A 314 3.75 28.93 -7.48
N GLY A 315 3.18 28.71 -8.67
CA GLY A 315 3.10 29.72 -9.73
C GLY A 315 1.98 30.74 -9.53
N GLU A 316 0.81 30.32 -9.04
CA GLU A 316 -0.41 31.15 -9.02
C GLU A 316 -0.72 31.76 -7.65
N ASN A 317 -0.14 31.25 -6.55
CA ASN A 317 -0.47 31.70 -5.20
C ASN A 317 0.79 32.20 -4.44
N PRO A 318 1.10 33.51 -4.51
CA PRO A 318 2.23 34.10 -3.80
C PRO A 318 2.24 33.83 -2.30
N ALA A 319 1.07 33.75 -1.66
CA ALA A 319 0.98 33.47 -0.22
C ALA A 319 1.40 32.03 0.11
N SER A 320 1.10 31.06 -0.77
CA SER A 320 1.55 29.67 -0.59
C SER A 320 3.06 29.55 -0.77
N ARG A 321 3.62 30.25 -1.76
CA ARG A 321 5.08 30.33 -1.96
C ARG A 321 5.78 30.98 -0.77
N ALA A 322 5.23 32.07 -0.23
CA ALA A 322 5.78 32.73 0.95
C ALA A 322 5.66 31.91 2.24
N ALA A 323 4.70 30.98 2.30
CA ALA A 323 4.56 30.05 3.42
C ALA A 323 5.62 28.94 3.43
N PHE A 324 6.28 28.68 2.29
CA PHE A 324 7.42 27.78 2.22
C PHE A 324 8.68 28.48 2.72
N LYS A 325 9.25 27.99 3.83
CA LYS A 325 10.33 28.69 4.55
C LYS A 325 11.28 27.70 5.24
N PRO A 326 12.48 28.15 5.64
CA PRO A 326 13.39 27.32 6.43
C PRO A 326 12.72 26.76 7.69
N ASP A 327 12.98 25.49 7.97
CA ASP A 327 12.38 24.73 9.07
C ASP A 327 13.44 23.83 9.73
N GLU A 328 13.79 24.17 10.96
CA GLU A 328 14.77 23.44 11.77
C GLU A 328 14.34 22.00 12.05
N ASN A 329 13.04 21.72 12.17
CA ASN A 329 12.54 20.38 12.48
C ASN A 329 12.64 19.41 11.30
N VAL A 330 12.89 19.95 10.10
CA VAL A 330 13.07 19.17 8.87
C VAL A 330 14.56 19.01 8.55
N SER A 331 15.39 19.91 9.06
CA SER A 331 16.83 19.80 8.95
C SER A 331 17.32 18.55 9.67
N VAL A 332 18.05 17.70 8.96
CA VAL A 332 18.76 16.59 9.57
C VAL A 332 20.15 17.12 9.94
N LEU A 333 20.45 17.18 11.24
CA LEU A 333 21.79 17.51 11.74
C LEU A 333 22.84 16.54 11.22
#